data_AF-A0A937RC82-F1
#
_entry.id   AF-A0A937RC82-F1
#
_cell.length_a   1.000
_cell.length_b   1.000
_cell.length_c   1.000
_cell.angle_alpha   90.00
_cell.angle_beta   90.00
_cell.angle_gamma   90.00
#
_symmetry.space_group_name_H-M   'P 1'
#
loop_
_entity.id
_entity.type
_entity.pdbx_description
1 polymer ?
#
loop_
_entity_poly.entity_id
_entity_poly.type
_entity_poly.pdbx_seq_one_letter_code
_entity_poly.pdbx_strand_id
1 'polypeptide(L)'
;MLKQLQRRRLTSLGLSSDVTQPVERESFAEVVEHAIVYHARPVFERMFREGSALFDAGLVDPDALRTAVDRIGPGSYREDEDAKLLQVIHLDLAARAFL
;
A
#
# COMPACT_ATOMS: atom_id res chain seq x y z
N MET A 1 10.49 4.87 -14.55
CA MET A 1 10.28 5.79 -15.71
C MET A 1 9.33 6.95 -15.43
N LEU A 2 8.19 6.75 -14.72
CA LEU A 2 7.16 7.79 -14.53
C LEU A 2 7.63 9.05 -13.78
N LYS A 3 8.39 8.89 -12.68
CA LYS A 3 8.90 10.03 -11.88
C LYS A 3 9.82 10.96 -12.68
N GLN A 4 10.68 10.44 -13.54
CA GLN A 4 11.57 11.29 -14.36
C GLN A 4 10.79 12.09 -15.42
N LEU A 5 9.74 11.49 -15.99
CA LEU A 5 8.87 12.19 -16.94
C LEU A 5 8.07 13.31 -16.26
N GLN A 6 7.53 13.05 -15.06
CA GLN A 6 6.84 14.06 -14.26
C GLN A 6 7.76 15.22 -13.86
N ARG A 7 9.00 14.93 -13.46
CA ARG A 7 10.01 15.96 -13.15
C ARG A 7 10.30 16.85 -14.35
N ARG A 8 10.51 16.27 -15.53
CA ARG A 8 10.72 17.03 -16.78
C ARG A 8 9.53 17.94 -17.10
N ARG A 9 8.30 17.48 -16.88
CA ARG A 9 7.08 18.31 -17.05
C ARG A 9 7.05 19.47 -16.05
N LEU A 10 7.32 19.22 -14.77
CA LEU A 10 7.37 20.27 -13.75
C LEU A 10 8.49 21.29 -14.03
N THR A 11 9.66 20.85 -14.49
CA THR A 11 10.75 21.73 -14.94
C THR A 11 10.33 22.57 -16.15
N SER A 12 9.61 22.00 -17.12
CA SER A 12 9.12 22.74 -18.29
C SER A 12 8.09 23.82 -17.95
N LEU A 13 7.46 23.74 -16.77
CA LEU A 13 6.56 24.76 -16.23
C LEU A 13 7.30 25.86 -15.44
N GLY A 14 8.64 25.86 -15.44
CA GLY A 14 9.46 26.88 -14.78
C GLY A 14 9.65 26.68 -13.27
N LEU A 15 9.25 25.52 -12.73
CA LEU A 15 9.43 25.22 -11.31
C LEU A 15 10.90 24.90 -11.00
N SER A 16 11.37 25.37 -9.83
CA SER A 16 12.78 25.28 -9.43
C SER A 16 13.26 23.84 -9.20
N SER A 17 14.58 23.67 -9.15
CA SER A 17 15.22 22.39 -8.79
C SER A 17 14.74 21.87 -7.44
N ASP A 18 14.45 22.75 -6.49
CA ASP A 18 14.04 22.36 -5.13
C ASP A 18 12.65 21.71 -5.13
N VAL A 19 11.78 22.11 -6.07
CA VAL A 19 10.43 21.54 -6.26
C VAL A 19 10.48 20.26 -7.10
N THR A 20 11.33 20.23 -8.12
CA THR A 20 11.40 19.09 -9.04
C THR A 20 12.32 17.97 -8.54
N GLN A 21 13.25 18.29 -7.65
CA GLN A 21 14.27 17.41 -7.07
C GLN A 21 14.45 17.72 -5.57
N PRO A 22 13.40 17.60 -4.75
CA PRO A 22 13.52 17.87 -3.32
C PRO A 22 14.61 16.98 -2.68
N VAL A 23 15.45 17.61 -1.86
CA VAL A 23 16.61 17.01 -1.18
C VAL A 23 16.17 15.93 -0.20
N GLU A 24 15.08 16.18 0.52
CA GLU A 24 14.41 15.17 1.33
C GLU A 24 13.15 14.70 0.61
N ARG A 25 13.17 13.43 0.20
CA ARG A 25 11.93 12.70 -0.03
C ARG A 25 11.48 12.22 1.33
N GLU A 26 10.44 12.79 1.90
CA GLU A 26 9.63 12.04 2.88
C GLU A 26 8.97 10.88 2.12
N SER A 27 9.76 9.83 1.89
CA SER A 27 9.34 8.60 1.26
C SER A 27 8.97 7.66 2.37
N PHE A 28 7.67 7.49 2.62
CA PHE A 28 7.16 6.52 3.58
C PHE A 28 7.28 5.07 3.09
N ALA A 29 7.94 4.81 1.96
CA ALA A 29 8.08 3.47 1.40
C ALA A 29 8.68 2.47 2.39
N GLU A 30 9.76 2.84 3.10
CA GLU A 30 10.36 1.99 4.13
C GLU A 30 9.43 1.74 5.32
N VAL A 31 8.62 2.74 5.69
CA VAL A 31 7.61 2.62 6.76
C VAL A 31 6.48 1.69 6.32
N VAL A 32 6.03 1.81 5.07
CA VAL A 32 4.99 0.95 4.49
C VAL A 32 5.50 -0.48 4.37
N GLU A 33 6.71 -0.68 3.84
CA GLU A 33 7.35 -2.00 3.80
C GLU A 33 7.41 -2.61 5.20
N HIS A 34 7.94 -1.87 6.18
CA HIS A 34 8.04 -2.36 7.56
C HIS A 34 6.66 -2.72 8.12
N ALA A 35 5.65 -1.86 7.94
CA ALA A 35 4.30 -2.12 8.40
C ALA A 35 3.68 -3.36 7.74
N ILE A 36 3.84 -3.51 6.42
CA ILE A 36 3.30 -4.66 5.68
C ILE A 36 4.01 -5.96 6.08
N VAL A 37 5.34 -5.95 6.13
CA VAL A 37 6.15 -7.14 6.41
C VAL A 37 5.96 -7.63 7.84
N TYR A 38 5.91 -6.72 8.83
CA TYR A 38 5.95 -7.11 10.24
C TYR A 38 4.60 -6.98 10.97
N HIS A 39 3.64 -6.20 10.45
CA HIS A 39 2.42 -5.87 11.19
C HIS A 39 1.12 -6.16 10.45
N ALA A 40 1.13 -6.36 9.13
CA ALA A 40 -0.12 -6.60 8.39
C ALA A 40 -0.73 -7.98 8.64
N ARG A 41 0.08 -9.01 8.91
CA ARG A 41 -0.40 -10.40 9.03
C ARG A 41 -1.49 -10.58 10.10
N PRO A 42 -1.34 -10.09 11.35
CA PRO A 42 -2.40 -10.20 12.35
C PRO A 42 -3.71 -9.51 11.94
N VAL A 43 -3.65 -8.42 11.17
CA VAL A 43 -4.83 -7.70 10.69
C VAL A 43 -5.58 -8.54 9.67
N PHE A 44 -4.88 -9.13 8.71
CA PHE A 44 -5.50 -10.00 7.71
C PHE A 44 -6.00 -11.32 8.31
N GLU A 45 -5.27 -11.92 9.25
CA GLU A 45 -5.75 -13.11 9.99
C GLU A 45 -7.07 -12.84 10.70
N ARG A 46 -7.21 -11.67 11.32
CA ARG A 46 -8.47 -11.23 11.92
C ARG A 46 -9.57 -11.10 10.87
N MET A 47 -9.26 -10.45 9.74
CA MET A 47 -10.17 -10.25 8.63
C MET A 47 -10.68 -11.59 8.05
N PHE A 48 -9.80 -12.59 7.91
CA PHE A 48 -10.17 -13.93 7.46
C PHE A 48 -11.01 -14.71 8.47
N ARG A 49 -10.71 -14.55 9.77
CA ARG A 49 -11.40 -15.29 10.84
C ARG A 49 -12.79 -14.73 11.14
N GLU A 50 -12.92 -13.40 11.15
CA GLU A 50 -14.15 -12.72 11.54
C GLU A 50 -15.04 -12.37 10.33
N GLY A 51 -14.52 -12.53 9.12
CA GLY A 51 -15.13 -12.00 7.91
C GLY A 51 -14.85 -10.51 7.73
N SER A 52 -15.22 -10.02 6.54
CA SER A 52 -15.10 -8.61 6.18
C SER A 52 -16.20 -8.25 5.20
N ALA A 53 -16.81 -7.09 5.40
CA ALA A 53 -17.78 -6.53 4.46
C ALA A 53 -17.18 -6.35 3.05
N LEU A 54 -15.85 -6.26 2.93
CA LEU A 54 -15.16 -6.19 1.64
C LEU A 54 -15.21 -7.52 0.87
N PHE A 55 -15.20 -8.64 1.58
CA PHE A 55 -15.39 -9.95 0.98
C PHE A 55 -16.85 -10.12 0.55
N ASP A 56 -17.79 -9.75 1.43
CA ASP A 56 -19.22 -9.87 1.15
C ASP A 56 -19.66 -9.01 -0.04
N ALA A 57 -19.07 -7.82 -0.19
CA ALA A 57 -19.31 -6.92 -1.31
C ALA A 57 -18.53 -7.28 -2.60
N GLY A 58 -17.68 -8.32 -2.57
CA GLY A 58 -16.84 -8.73 -3.70
C GLY A 58 -15.78 -7.70 -4.09
N LEU A 59 -15.45 -6.76 -3.20
CA LEU A 59 -14.43 -5.73 -3.43
C LEU A 59 -13.02 -6.29 -3.26
N VAL A 60 -12.88 -7.36 -2.48
CA VAL A 60 -11.62 -8.06 -2.23
C VAL A 60 -11.87 -9.55 -2.35
N ASP A 61 -11.06 -10.22 -3.17
CA ASP A 61 -11.03 -11.68 -3.25
C ASP A 61 -10.24 -12.24 -2.05
N PRO A 62 -10.86 -13.04 -1.16
CA PRO A 62 -10.21 -13.55 0.04
C PRO A 62 -9.09 -14.56 -0.28
N ASP A 63 -9.18 -15.34 -1.36
CA ASP A 63 -8.19 -16.35 -1.72
C ASP A 63 -6.97 -15.71 -2.38
N ALA A 64 -7.20 -14.73 -3.26
CA ALA A 64 -6.13 -13.92 -3.83
C ALA A 64 -5.40 -13.12 -2.74
N LEU A 65 -6.14 -12.55 -1.78
CA LEU A 65 -5.56 -11.83 -0.65
C LEU A 65 -4.72 -12.76 0.24
N ARG A 66 -5.21 -13.97 0.55
CA ARG A 66 -4.47 -14.96 1.33
C ARG A 66 -3.14 -15.31 0.66
N THR A 67 -3.19 -15.56 -0.64
CA THR A 67 -2.00 -15.86 -1.45
C THR A 67 -0.99 -14.71 -1.40
N ALA A 68 -1.45 -13.46 -1.49
CA ALA A 68 -0.57 -12.29 -1.39
C ALA A 68 0.04 -12.14 0.01
N VAL A 69 -0.75 -12.33 1.07
CA VAL A 69 -0.27 -12.25 2.47
C VAL A 69 0.74 -13.36 2.78
N ASP A 70 0.52 -14.58 2.30
CA ASP A 70 1.43 -15.71 2.54
C ASP A 70 2.77 -15.58 1.80
N ARG A 71 2.79 -14.85 0.69
CA ARG A 71 4.03 -14.53 -0.05
C ARG A 71 4.90 -13.51 0.70
N ILE A 72 4.31 -12.65 1.52
CA ILE A 72 5.00 -11.51 2.12
C ILE A 72 5.85 -11.93 3.31
N GLY A 73 7.10 -11.49 3.26
CA GLY A 73 8.08 -11.60 4.32
C GLY A 73 9.31 -10.75 4.01
N PRO A 74 10.31 -10.76 4.91
CA PRO A 74 11.57 -10.05 4.69
C PRO A 74 12.22 -10.48 3.37
N GLY A 75 12.53 -9.52 2.50
CA GLY A 75 13.19 -9.77 1.21
C GLY A 75 12.28 -10.24 0.07
N SER A 76 10.97 -10.45 0.30
CA SER A 76 9.99 -10.75 -0.76
C SER A 76 9.05 -9.58 -1.06
N TYR A 77 9.13 -8.48 -0.31
CA TYR A 77 8.33 -7.28 -0.51
C TYR A 77 8.58 -6.62 -1.87
N ARG A 78 7.49 -6.24 -2.53
CA ARG A 78 7.48 -5.53 -3.80
C ARG A 78 6.55 -4.33 -3.72
N GLU A 79 7.13 -3.13 -3.64
CA GLU A 79 6.38 -1.86 -3.47
C GLU A 79 5.19 -1.72 -4.44
N ASP A 80 5.38 -1.96 -5.73
CA ASP A 80 4.35 -1.80 -6.76
C ASP A 80 3.11 -2.73 -6.59
N GLU A 81 3.28 -3.84 -5.88
CA GLU A 81 2.24 -4.85 -5.65
C GLU A 81 1.73 -4.80 -4.20
N ASP A 82 2.64 -4.90 -3.24
CA ASP A 82 2.34 -5.14 -1.83
C ASP A 82 1.89 -3.86 -1.11
N ALA A 83 2.27 -2.67 -1.58
CA ALA A 83 1.78 -1.42 -0.98
C ALA A 83 0.24 -1.28 -1.09
N LYS A 84 -0.40 -1.99 -2.03
CA LYS A 84 -1.87 -1.99 -2.18
C LYS A 84 -2.58 -2.67 -1.01
N LEU A 85 -1.90 -3.56 -0.29
CA LEU A 85 -2.46 -4.20 0.90
C LEU A 85 -2.79 -3.20 2.00
N LEU A 86 -2.05 -2.09 2.08
CA LEU A 86 -2.37 -1.00 3.00
C LEU A 86 -3.76 -0.40 2.70
N GLN A 87 -4.15 -0.32 1.42
CA GLN A 87 -5.48 0.18 1.03
C GLN A 87 -6.58 -0.77 1.50
N VAL A 88 -6.36 -2.08 1.41
CA VAL A 88 -7.31 -3.11 1.91
C VAL A 88 -7.46 -2.98 3.42
N ILE A 89 -6.36 -2.83 4.16
CA ILE A 89 -6.38 -2.63 5.62
C ILE A 89 -7.18 -1.38 5.99
N HIS A 90 -6.89 -0.24 5.34
CA HIS A 90 -7.61 1.00 5.61
C HIS A 90 -9.11 0.87 5.34
N LEU A 91 -9.47 0.19 4.24
CA LEU A 91 -10.86 0.03 3.86
C LEU A 91 -11.61 -0.92 4.82
N ASP A 92 -10.98 -2.01 5.28
CA ASP A 92 -11.58 -2.91 6.29
C ASP A 92 -11.80 -2.19 7.62
N LEU A 93 -10.80 -1.41 8.07
CA LEU A 93 -10.93 -0.62 9.30
C LEU A 93 -12.03 0.43 9.18
N ALA A 94 -12.13 1.11 8.05
CA ALA A 94 -13.20 2.07 7.79
C ALA A 94 -14.58 1.38 7.78
N ALA A 95 -14.71 0.26 7.05
CA ALA A 95 -15.96 -0.49 7.01
C ALA A 95 -16.41 -0.92 8.41
N ARG A 96 -15.50 -1.45 9.24
CA ARG A 96 -15.80 -1.83 10.63
C ARG A 96 -16.15 -0.67 11.55
N ALA A 97 -15.67 0.54 11.25
CA ALA A 97 -15.96 1.72 12.07
C ALA A 97 -17.32 2.35 11.73
N PHE A 98 -17.81 2.17 10.49
CA PHE A 98 -18.99 2.86 9.98
C PHE A 98 -20.18 1.95 9.66
N LEU A 99 -20.00 0.63 9.67
CA LEU A 99 -21.05 -0.39 9.47
C LEU A 99 -21.25 -1.19 10.76
#